data_AF-A0A6L8NE19-F1
#
_entry.id   AF-A0A6L8NE19-F1
#
_cell.length_a   1.000
_cell.length_b   1.000
_cell.length_c   1.000
_cell.angle_alpha   90.00
_cell.angle_beta   90.00
_cell.angle_gamma   90.00
#
_symmetry.space_group_name_H-M   'P 1'
#
loop_
_entity.id
_entity.type
_entity.pdbx_description
1 polymer ?
#
loop_
_entity_poly.entity_id
_entity_poly.type
_entity_poly.pdbx_seq_one_letter_code
_entity_poly.pdbx_strand_id
1 'polypeptide(L)'
;MTTQPPGTSPAPDDDHPVASGRTTPTGITDTGTADTTGILDEALGRIHVSGPERNGWLSNHAPMAVEALVHHGSSATVHRWLDRYRDNLEEMPAPYAPITAGTWREALGDPRRIADWALHFERETAERPWREVLAEWWPRLLPGIAGGATHPVIRVGHAVRTLLTTEETAPRLTEFAHALGYWTARHAPLPDVLRFTDSPAAATAALGAVAPVPDQSGGIVSRLAQLTELPGWAGAPASPEEAEARLRELVTAAVHRYATHGHAEPVMLVHAATAPNAVLRTLPALPRELWAPSLGAAWAASAAVTAVYVPAGLAPWEGTAADRTPEEIFEAAAAHGDDHTVKFTDTALDIGDAGALTAAVRSVELNEPFL
;
A
#
# COMPACT_ATOMS: atom_id res chain seq x y z
N MET A 1 20.52 70.86 -42.34
CA MET A 1 20.17 70.36 -43.67
C MET A 1 19.11 69.29 -43.49
N THR A 2 17.90 69.67 -43.88
CA THR A 2 16.72 68.89 -44.30
C THR A 2 16.47 67.53 -43.64
N THR A 3 15.65 67.60 -42.60
CA THR A 3 14.87 66.52 -42.00
C THR A 3 13.66 66.13 -42.87
N GLN A 4 13.25 64.86 -42.77
CA GLN A 4 12.18 64.19 -43.54
C GLN A 4 10.77 64.46 -42.94
N PRO A 5 9.68 64.47 -43.76
CA PRO A 5 8.34 64.87 -43.34
C PRO A 5 7.46 63.71 -42.78
N PRO A 6 6.22 64.00 -42.29
CA PRO A 6 5.57 63.32 -41.17
C PRO A 6 4.31 62.49 -41.51
N GLY A 7 3.76 61.81 -40.49
CA GLY A 7 2.32 61.63 -40.27
C GLY A 7 1.66 60.47 -41.02
N THR A 8 0.96 59.56 -40.33
CA THR A 8 -0.39 59.88 -39.84
C THR A 8 -0.81 59.00 -38.67
N SER A 9 -1.14 59.70 -37.58
CA SER A 9 -2.00 59.34 -36.44
C SER A 9 -3.39 58.85 -36.90
N PRO A 10 -4.18 58.11 -36.07
CA PRO A 10 -4.60 58.62 -34.76
C PRO A 10 -4.62 57.62 -33.59
N ALA A 11 -4.31 58.17 -32.42
CA ALA A 11 -4.70 57.73 -31.08
C ALA A 11 -6.17 58.15 -30.80
N PRO A 12 -6.75 58.05 -29.58
CA PRO A 12 -6.26 57.43 -28.35
C PRO A 12 -7.36 56.58 -27.64
N ASP A 13 -7.03 55.73 -26.66
CA ASP A 13 -7.21 55.93 -25.20
C ASP A 13 -8.17 54.86 -24.67
N ASP A 14 -7.69 53.98 -23.79
CA ASP A 14 -8.15 53.93 -22.39
C ASP A 14 -7.66 52.64 -21.67
N ASP A 15 -6.82 52.90 -20.66
CA ASP A 15 -6.80 52.31 -19.32
C ASP A 15 -7.34 50.87 -19.08
N HIS A 16 -6.44 49.94 -18.74
CA HIS A 16 -6.21 49.47 -17.35
C HIS A 16 -5.44 48.13 -17.31
N PRO A 17 -4.67 47.86 -16.23
CA PRO A 17 -3.76 46.72 -16.17
C PRO A 17 -4.52 45.42 -15.91
N VAL A 18 -4.35 44.43 -16.80
CA VAL A 18 -4.84 43.07 -16.57
C VAL A 18 -3.91 42.38 -15.57
N ALA A 19 -4.39 42.25 -14.34
CA ALA A 19 -3.84 41.36 -13.34
C ALA A 19 -3.92 39.91 -13.86
N SER A 20 -2.76 39.35 -14.22
CA SER A 20 -2.65 37.93 -14.58
C SER A 20 -2.65 37.10 -13.29
N GLY A 21 -3.86 36.81 -12.81
CA GLY A 21 -4.11 35.83 -11.75
C GLY A 21 -3.73 34.44 -12.26
N ARG A 22 -2.55 33.97 -11.85
CA ARG A 22 -2.09 32.61 -12.08
C ARG A 22 -2.74 31.75 -10.99
N THR A 23 -3.85 31.09 -11.32
CA THR A 23 -4.50 30.09 -10.47
C THR A 23 -3.59 28.88 -10.35
N THR A 24 -2.91 28.77 -9.22
CA THR A 24 -2.27 27.55 -8.75
C THR A 24 -3.35 26.49 -8.50
N PRO A 25 -3.16 25.22 -8.89
CA PRO A 25 -4.06 24.14 -8.49
C PRO A 25 -4.00 23.99 -6.98
N THR A 26 -5.15 24.14 -6.33
CA THR A 26 -5.37 23.94 -4.91
C THR A 26 -4.93 22.54 -4.51
N GLY A 27 -4.11 22.48 -3.47
CA GLY A 27 -3.64 21.23 -2.88
C GLY A 27 -4.81 20.36 -2.42
N ILE A 28 -4.59 19.05 -2.52
CA ILE A 28 -5.36 18.03 -1.86
C ILE A 28 -5.39 18.39 -0.37
N THR A 29 -6.58 18.69 0.14
CA THR A 29 -6.82 18.85 1.57
C THR A 29 -6.71 17.47 2.21
N ASP A 30 -5.66 17.29 3.01
CA ASP A 30 -5.51 16.18 3.95
C ASP A 30 -6.69 16.23 4.94
N THR A 31 -7.68 15.35 4.75
CA THR A 31 -8.83 15.16 5.63
C THR A 31 -8.57 14.10 6.70
N GLY A 32 -7.32 13.63 6.85
CA GLY A 32 -6.94 12.74 7.93
C GLY A 32 -7.14 13.43 9.28
N THR A 33 -8.10 12.95 10.07
CA THR A 33 -8.28 13.47 11.43
C THR A 33 -7.13 12.89 12.28
N ALA A 34 -6.19 13.72 12.73
CA ALA A 34 -5.11 13.26 13.60
C ALA A 34 -5.71 12.58 14.85
N ASP A 35 -5.33 11.33 15.12
CA ASP A 35 -5.82 10.60 16.28
C ASP A 35 -5.30 11.23 17.57
N THR A 36 -6.18 12.00 18.22
CA THR A 36 -5.99 12.61 19.55
C THR A 36 -6.71 11.83 20.65
N THR A 37 -7.39 10.74 20.29
CA THR A 37 -8.24 9.96 21.21
C THR A 37 -7.46 8.92 22.01
N GLY A 38 -6.28 8.51 21.52
CA GLY A 38 -5.47 7.43 22.11
C GLY A 38 -5.96 6.03 21.76
N ILE A 39 -7.07 5.90 21.00
CA ILE A 39 -7.68 4.62 20.65
C ILE A 39 -6.74 3.76 19.80
N LEU A 40 -6.01 4.36 18.84
CA LEU A 40 -5.04 3.61 18.05
C LEU A 40 -3.96 3.00 18.94
N ASP A 41 -3.42 3.78 19.86
CA ASP A 41 -2.34 3.36 20.76
C ASP A 41 -2.78 2.24 21.71
N GLU A 42 -4.00 2.34 22.26
CA GLU A 42 -4.60 1.28 23.06
C GLU A 42 -4.84 -0.01 22.24
N ALA A 43 -5.33 0.13 21.01
CA ALA A 43 -5.56 -1.00 20.11
C ALA A 43 -4.24 -1.68 19.72
N LEU A 44 -3.21 -0.91 19.36
CA LEU A 44 -1.87 -1.40 19.07
C LEU A 44 -1.29 -2.17 20.25
N GLY A 45 -1.36 -1.60 21.47
CA GLY A 45 -0.91 -2.29 22.68
C GLY A 45 -1.61 -3.64 22.92
N ARG A 46 -2.92 -3.73 22.60
CA ARG A 46 -3.67 -5.00 22.63
C ARG A 46 -3.25 -5.97 21.54
N ILE A 47 -2.83 -5.48 20.37
CA ILE A 47 -2.43 -6.33 19.24
C ILE A 47 -1.00 -6.86 19.41
N HIS A 48 -0.08 -6.07 19.98
CA HIS A 48 1.34 -6.42 20.13
C HIS A 48 1.61 -7.61 21.06
N VAL A 49 0.63 -8.03 21.87
CA VAL A 49 0.71 -9.30 22.62
C VAL A 49 0.55 -10.54 21.73
N SER A 50 0.09 -10.34 20.49
CA SER A 50 -0.17 -11.40 19.50
C SER A 50 0.91 -11.43 18.42
N GLY A 51 1.11 -12.60 17.84
CA GLY A 51 1.98 -12.76 16.68
C GLY A 51 1.41 -12.07 15.42
N PRO A 52 2.26 -11.89 14.38
CA PRO A 52 1.82 -11.36 13.10
C PRO A 52 1.07 -12.39 12.26
N GLU A 53 0.86 -13.62 12.75
CA GLU A 53 0.22 -14.71 12.03
C GLU A 53 -0.55 -15.64 12.96
N ARG A 54 -1.49 -16.39 12.38
CA ARG A 54 -2.19 -17.54 12.97
C ARG A 54 -2.05 -18.77 12.09
N ASN A 55 -2.22 -19.97 12.65
CA ASN A 55 -2.03 -21.25 11.98
C ASN A 55 -0.68 -21.35 11.23
N GLY A 56 0.34 -20.61 11.68
CA GLY A 56 1.68 -20.60 11.08
C GLY A 56 1.83 -19.89 9.72
N TRP A 57 0.75 -19.37 9.11
CA TRP A 57 0.85 -18.69 7.80
C TRP A 57 -0.22 -17.63 7.50
N LEU A 58 -1.34 -17.58 8.22
CA LEU A 58 -2.41 -16.61 7.95
C LEU A 58 -2.09 -15.30 8.68
N SER A 59 -1.95 -14.20 7.94
CA SER A 59 -1.54 -12.91 8.49
C SER A 59 -2.53 -12.38 9.54
N ASN A 60 -2.00 -11.75 10.58
CA ASN A 60 -2.76 -10.91 11.48
C ASN A 60 -2.96 -9.54 10.82
N HIS A 61 -4.20 -9.24 10.44
CA HIS A 61 -4.56 -8.02 9.74
C HIS A 61 -4.90 -6.86 10.68
N ALA A 62 -5.04 -7.11 11.98
CA ALA A 62 -5.57 -6.15 12.95
C ALA A 62 -4.86 -4.79 12.91
N PRO A 63 -3.52 -4.68 12.88
CA PRO A 63 -2.87 -3.37 12.89
C PRO A 63 -3.25 -2.48 11.70
N MET A 64 -3.35 -3.07 10.52
CA MET A 64 -3.71 -2.35 9.29
C MET A 64 -5.19 -1.96 9.29
N ALA A 65 -6.07 -2.84 9.78
CA ALA A 65 -7.50 -2.57 9.86
C ALA A 65 -7.82 -1.48 10.89
N VAL A 66 -7.27 -1.56 12.10
CA VAL A 66 -7.53 -0.55 13.14
C VAL A 66 -6.95 0.81 12.78
N GLU A 67 -5.77 0.84 12.14
CA GLU A 67 -5.19 2.08 11.63
C GLU A 67 -6.09 2.72 10.57
N ALA A 68 -6.60 1.94 9.61
CA ALA A 68 -7.51 2.46 8.59
C ALA A 68 -8.83 2.95 9.21
N LEU A 69 -9.40 2.21 10.16
CA LEU A 69 -10.62 2.63 10.88
C LEU A 69 -10.41 3.97 11.59
N VAL A 70 -9.28 4.15 12.29
CA VAL A 70 -8.97 5.41 12.98
C VAL A 70 -8.75 6.54 11.98
N HIS A 71 -7.98 6.29 10.92
CA HIS A 71 -7.67 7.30 9.89
C HIS A 71 -8.93 7.91 9.26
N HIS A 72 -9.95 7.09 9.04
CA HIS A 72 -11.25 7.51 8.48
C HIS A 72 -12.31 7.81 9.57
N GLY A 73 -11.89 8.21 10.77
CA GLY A 73 -12.79 8.71 11.83
C GLY A 73 -13.69 7.66 12.49
N SER A 74 -13.48 6.37 12.23
CA SER A 74 -14.27 5.26 12.78
C SER A 74 -13.70 4.72 14.11
N SER A 75 -12.93 5.52 14.86
CA SER A 75 -12.25 5.12 16.11
C SER A 75 -13.20 4.49 17.15
N ALA A 76 -14.46 4.96 17.23
CA ALA A 76 -15.46 4.42 18.15
C ALA A 76 -15.80 2.93 17.91
N THR A 77 -15.45 2.37 16.74
CA THR A 77 -15.72 0.97 16.39
C THR A 77 -14.55 0.03 16.69
N VAL A 78 -13.34 0.58 16.90
CA VAL A 78 -12.06 -0.16 16.91
C VAL A 78 -12.04 -1.28 17.96
N HIS A 79 -12.35 -0.97 19.22
CA HIS A 79 -12.27 -1.99 20.28
C HIS A 79 -13.30 -3.10 20.08
N ARG A 80 -14.52 -2.77 19.63
CA ARG A 80 -15.56 -3.76 19.32
C ARG A 80 -15.20 -4.62 18.10
N TRP A 81 -14.51 -4.04 17.12
CA TRP A 81 -13.96 -4.77 15.99
C TRP A 81 -12.88 -5.75 16.47
N LEU A 82 -11.94 -5.28 17.30
CA LEU A 82 -10.84 -6.08 17.82
C LEU A 82 -11.31 -7.21 18.76
N ASP A 83 -12.37 -6.99 19.54
CA ASP A 83 -12.99 -8.02 20.38
C ASP A 83 -13.54 -9.19 19.55
N ARG A 84 -14.05 -8.91 18.35
CA ARG A 84 -14.51 -9.94 17.40
C ARG A 84 -13.35 -10.57 16.63
N TYR A 85 -12.32 -9.78 16.32
CA TYR A 85 -11.11 -10.27 15.64
C TYR A 85 -10.25 -11.19 16.51
N ARG A 86 -10.51 -11.31 17.83
CA ARG A 86 -9.69 -12.09 18.77
C ARG A 86 -9.43 -13.53 18.33
N ASP A 87 -10.39 -14.19 17.70
CA ASP A 87 -10.25 -15.59 17.29
C ASP A 87 -9.27 -15.77 16.10
N ASN A 88 -8.90 -14.65 15.46
CA ASN A 88 -7.86 -14.57 14.44
C ASN A 88 -6.51 -14.11 15.01
N LEU A 89 -6.35 -14.05 16.34
CA LEU A 89 -5.10 -13.72 17.01
C LEU A 89 -4.51 -14.97 17.67
N GLU A 90 -3.21 -15.18 17.46
CA GLU A 90 -2.42 -16.16 18.18
C GLU A 90 -1.32 -15.45 18.98
N GLU A 91 -0.90 -16.05 20.08
CA GLU A 91 0.17 -15.51 20.92
C GLU A 91 1.46 -15.33 20.11
N MET A 92 2.23 -14.28 20.42
CA MET A 92 3.55 -14.09 19.84
C MET A 92 4.42 -15.33 20.15
N PRO A 93 5.07 -15.96 19.15
CA PRO A 93 5.98 -17.06 19.41
C PRO A 93 7.12 -16.66 20.36
N ALA A 94 7.64 -17.62 21.12
CA ALA A 94 8.80 -17.35 21.96
C ALA A 94 10.04 -16.99 21.10
N PRO A 95 10.83 -15.99 21.50
CA PRO A 95 12.10 -15.71 20.83
C PRO A 95 13.08 -16.87 21.01
N TYR A 96 13.93 -17.07 20.02
CA TYR A 96 14.92 -18.15 19.99
C TYR A 96 16.33 -17.64 20.27
N ALA A 97 16.80 -16.65 19.51
CA ALA A 97 18.14 -16.09 19.66
C ALA A 97 18.23 -14.65 19.12
N PRO A 98 18.95 -13.74 19.80
CA PRO A 98 19.11 -12.36 19.33
C PRO A 98 19.70 -12.27 17.92
N ILE A 99 19.11 -11.42 17.09
CA ILE A 99 19.66 -11.06 15.77
C ILE A 99 20.63 -9.89 15.94
N THR A 100 21.79 -10.01 15.31
CA THR A 100 22.90 -9.04 15.37
C THR A 100 23.36 -8.63 13.98
N ALA A 101 24.14 -7.55 13.89
CA ALA A 101 24.74 -7.09 12.63
C ALA A 101 25.56 -8.18 11.89
N GLY A 102 26.12 -9.16 12.62
CA GLY A 102 26.86 -10.28 12.05
C GLY A 102 26.02 -11.48 11.63
N THR A 103 24.80 -11.62 12.13
CA THR A 103 23.97 -12.84 11.97
C THR A 103 22.67 -12.63 11.19
N TRP A 104 22.30 -11.38 10.92
CA TRP A 104 21.00 -11.06 10.33
C TRP A 104 20.75 -11.72 8.97
N ARG A 105 21.79 -11.91 8.15
CA ARG A 105 21.66 -12.54 6.82
C ARG A 105 21.22 -13.99 6.91
N GLU A 106 21.66 -14.70 7.94
CA GLU A 106 21.30 -16.11 8.17
C GLU A 106 19.86 -16.25 8.68
N ALA A 107 19.33 -15.21 9.34
CA ALA A 107 17.98 -15.17 9.86
C ALA A 107 16.93 -14.66 8.85
N LEU A 108 17.37 -14.04 7.74
CA LEU A 108 16.49 -13.41 6.77
C LEU A 108 15.66 -14.48 6.04
N GLY A 109 14.34 -14.31 6.04
CA GLY A 109 13.41 -15.26 5.42
C GLY A 109 13.20 -16.54 6.21
N ASP A 110 13.61 -16.61 7.48
CA ASP A 110 13.29 -17.74 8.37
C ASP A 110 12.08 -17.41 9.27
N PRO A 111 10.90 -17.99 8.99
CA PRO A 111 9.68 -17.85 9.79
C PRO A 111 9.84 -18.08 11.28
N ARG A 112 10.76 -18.95 11.69
CA ARG A 112 10.96 -19.33 13.10
C ARG A 112 11.58 -18.20 13.90
N ARG A 113 12.15 -17.20 13.23
CA ARG A 113 12.85 -16.06 13.82
C ARG A 113 11.95 -14.82 13.98
N ILE A 114 10.64 -14.97 13.82
CA ILE A 114 9.69 -13.84 13.75
C ILE A 114 9.69 -12.96 15.01
N ALA A 115 9.73 -13.58 16.19
CA ALA A 115 9.83 -12.85 17.45
C ALA A 115 11.23 -12.23 17.66
N ASP A 116 12.29 -12.91 17.20
CA ASP A 116 13.65 -12.36 17.26
C ASP A 116 13.81 -11.12 16.37
N TRP A 117 13.16 -11.13 15.21
CA TRP A 117 13.11 -10.00 14.28
C TRP A 117 12.32 -8.82 14.84
N ALA A 118 11.15 -9.05 15.46
CA ALA A 118 10.39 -8.00 16.14
C ALA A 118 11.24 -7.31 17.23
N LEU A 119 11.85 -8.12 18.13
CA LEU A 119 12.73 -7.61 19.18
C LEU A 119 13.99 -6.91 18.63
N HIS A 120 14.50 -7.34 17.47
CA HIS A 120 15.62 -6.67 16.81
C HIS A 120 15.24 -5.26 16.39
N PHE A 121 14.11 -5.09 15.70
CA PHE A 121 13.68 -3.76 15.26
C PHE A 121 13.22 -2.86 16.41
N GLU A 122 12.62 -3.41 17.47
CA GLU A 122 12.31 -2.62 18.68
C GLU A 122 13.60 -1.97 19.23
N ARG A 123 14.69 -2.75 19.35
CA ARG A 123 15.99 -2.22 19.78
C ARG A 123 16.54 -1.18 18.80
N GLU A 124 16.53 -1.47 17.50
CA GLU A 124 17.04 -0.55 16.48
C GLU A 124 16.31 0.80 16.52
N THR A 125 14.98 0.78 16.63
CA THR A 125 14.16 2.00 16.67
C THR A 125 14.22 2.74 18.00
N ALA A 126 14.64 2.08 19.08
CA ALA A 126 14.90 2.73 20.37
C ALA A 126 16.26 3.45 20.40
N GLU A 127 17.23 2.99 19.59
CA GLU A 127 18.60 3.52 19.59
C GLU A 127 18.82 4.63 18.55
N ARG A 128 18.02 4.66 17.48
CA ARG A 128 18.20 5.60 16.36
C ARG A 128 16.88 5.90 15.64
N PRO A 129 16.78 7.03 14.91
CA PRO A 129 15.54 7.44 14.27
C PRO A 129 14.96 6.37 13.33
N TRP A 130 13.66 6.11 13.43
CA TRP A 130 13.00 5.06 12.64
C TRP A 130 13.17 5.22 11.12
N ARG A 131 13.29 6.47 10.62
CA ARG A 131 13.55 6.75 9.20
C ARG A 131 14.91 6.24 8.74
N GLU A 132 15.93 6.25 9.60
CA GLU A 132 17.25 5.70 9.29
C GLU A 132 17.20 4.17 9.23
N VAL A 133 16.48 3.54 10.17
CA VAL A 133 16.22 2.09 10.17
C VAL A 133 15.48 1.69 8.89
N LEU A 134 14.43 2.44 8.52
CA LEU A 134 13.67 2.23 7.29
C LEU A 134 14.56 2.32 6.07
N ALA A 135 15.32 3.42 5.91
CA ALA A 135 16.19 3.64 4.75
C ALA A 135 17.25 2.55 4.58
N GLU A 136 17.77 2.02 5.70
CA GLU A 136 18.75 0.93 5.68
C GLU A 136 18.14 -0.41 5.23
N TRP A 137 16.96 -0.74 5.76
CA TRP A 137 16.35 -2.05 5.57
C TRP A 137 15.48 -2.14 4.32
N TRP A 138 14.90 -1.03 3.87
CA TRP A 138 14.04 -0.98 2.69
C TRP A 138 14.64 -1.67 1.46
N PRO A 139 15.83 -1.27 0.95
CA PRO A 139 16.42 -1.91 -0.22
C PRO A 139 16.79 -3.39 0.00
N ARG A 140 17.02 -3.81 1.25
CA ARG A 140 17.29 -5.22 1.60
C ARG A 140 16.03 -6.09 1.50
N LEU A 141 14.87 -5.48 1.71
CA LEU A 141 13.58 -6.18 1.77
C LEU A 141 12.78 -6.14 0.47
N LEU A 142 13.02 -5.13 -0.38
CA LEU A 142 12.38 -5.02 -1.71
C LEU A 142 12.44 -6.30 -2.55
N PRO A 143 13.55 -7.07 -2.62
CA PRO A 143 13.58 -8.31 -3.39
C PRO A 143 12.54 -9.34 -2.94
N GLY A 144 12.21 -9.38 -1.66
CA GLY A 144 11.22 -10.30 -1.07
C GLY A 144 9.84 -9.67 -0.81
N ILE A 145 9.48 -8.61 -1.53
CA ILE A 145 8.21 -7.87 -1.33
C ILE A 145 6.94 -8.74 -1.48
N ALA A 146 7.00 -9.80 -2.29
CA ALA A 146 5.90 -10.76 -2.47
C ALA A 146 5.73 -11.74 -1.28
N GLY A 147 6.75 -11.84 -0.42
CA GLY A 147 6.75 -12.71 0.75
C GLY A 147 5.60 -12.41 1.72
N GLY A 148 5.09 -13.44 2.39
CA GLY A 148 3.90 -13.32 3.26
C GLY A 148 2.66 -12.82 2.51
N ALA A 149 2.57 -13.08 1.20
CA ALA A 149 1.51 -12.56 0.33
C ALA A 149 1.37 -11.03 0.39
N THR A 150 2.51 -10.33 0.36
CA THR A 150 2.64 -8.86 0.44
C THR A 150 2.14 -8.21 1.74
N HIS A 151 1.56 -8.96 2.68
CA HIS A 151 1.13 -8.43 3.98
C HIS A 151 2.21 -7.64 4.73
N PRO A 152 3.49 -8.06 4.76
CA PRO A 152 4.48 -7.33 5.52
C PRO A 152 4.71 -5.91 4.99
N VAL A 153 4.84 -5.72 3.68
CA VAL A 153 5.00 -4.36 3.12
C VAL A 153 3.74 -3.51 3.31
N ILE A 154 2.55 -4.14 3.24
CA ILE A 154 1.28 -3.46 3.54
C ILE A 154 1.30 -2.96 4.99
N ARG A 155 1.63 -3.83 5.94
CA ARG A 155 1.74 -3.49 7.37
C ARG A 155 2.74 -2.36 7.61
N VAL A 156 3.89 -2.37 6.94
CA VAL A 156 4.87 -1.27 7.01
C VAL A 156 4.28 0.03 6.47
N GLY A 157 3.58 0.01 5.33
CA GLY A 157 2.98 1.22 4.76
C GLY A 157 1.94 1.88 5.68
N HIS A 158 1.11 1.08 6.37
CA HIS A 158 0.18 1.59 7.38
C HIS A 158 0.91 2.20 8.60
N ALA A 159 1.94 1.52 9.11
CA ALA A 159 2.75 2.03 10.22
C ALA A 159 3.49 3.33 9.84
N VAL A 160 4.06 3.41 8.63
CA VAL A 160 4.74 4.61 8.14
C VAL A 160 3.77 5.75 7.94
N ARG A 161 2.57 5.52 7.36
CA ARG A 161 1.53 6.56 7.26
C ARG A 161 1.23 7.14 8.62
N THR A 162 0.99 6.29 9.63
CA THR A 162 0.74 6.72 11.01
C THR A 162 1.87 7.60 11.54
N LEU A 163 3.12 7.18 11.42
CA LEU A 163 4.30 7.94 11.90
C LEU A 163 4.57 9.24 11.12
N LEU A 164 4.02 9.39 9.91
CA LEU A 164 4.14 10.61 9.11
C LEU A 164 3.05 11.64 9.41
N THR A 165 1.83 11.19 9.72
CA THR A 165 0.65 12.06 9.84
C THR A 165 0.22 12.32 11.28
N THR A 166 0.82 11.62 12.24
CA THR A 166 0.46 11.73 13.66
C THR A 166 1.70 11.84 14.56
N GLU A 167 1.50 12.10 15.85
CA GLU A 167 2.59 12.12 16.83
C GLU A 167 3.28 10.75 16.96
N GLU A 168 4.60 10.76 17.12
CA GLU A 168 5.38 9.56 17.38
C GLU A 168 5.18 9.10 18.84
N THR A 169 4.57 7.93 19.01
CA THR A 169 4.34 7.32 20.34
C THR A 169 4.97 5.92 20.40
N ALA A 170 5.22 5.42 21.61
CA ALA A 170 5.84 4.12 21.80
C ALA A 170 5.07 2.95 21.15
N PRO A 171 3.72 2.86 21.22
CA PRO A 171 2.97 1.84 20.49
C PRO A 171 3.11 1.97 18.97
N ARG A 172 3.13 3.18 18.41
CA ARG A 172 3.26 3.40 16.96
C ARG A 172 4.64 3.00 16.44
N LEU A 173 5.71 3.31 17.19
CA LEU A 173 7.07 2.83 16.88
C LEU A 173 7.19 1.31 17.01
N THR A 174 6.58 0.72 18.04
CA THR A 174 6.55 -0.74 18.23
C THR A 174 5.86 -1.43 17.06
N GLU A 175 4.75 -0.86 16.56
CA GLU A 175 4.06 -1.38 15.39
C GLU A 175 4.93 -1.34 14.13
N PHE A 176 5.65 -0.23 13.91
CA PHE A 176 6.62 -0.13 12.81
C PHE A 176 7.73 -1.19 12.91
N ALA A 177 8.28 -1.38 14.12
CA ALA A 177 9.28 -2.42 14.38
C ALA A 177 8.74 -3.83 14.12
N HIS A 178 7.52 -4.14 14.58
CA HIS A 178 6.85 -5.42 14.33
C HIS A 178 6.59 -5.64 12.84
N ALA A 179 6.22 -4.60 12.11
CA ALA A 179 5.99 -4.67 10.67
C ALA A 179 7.28 -5.00 9.90
N LEU A 180 8.40 -4.35 10.21
CA LEU A 180 9.73 -4.69 9.65
C LEU A 180 10.17 -6.09 10.07
N GLY A 181 9.91 -6.46 11.32
CA GLY A 181 10.21 -7.79 11.84
C GLY A 181 9.44 -8.88 11.11
N TYR A 182 8.18 -8.62 10.76
CA TYR A 182 7.39 -9.52 9.96
C TYR A 182 7.94 -9.65 8.54
N TRP A 183 8.33 -8.54 7.92
CA TRP A 183 8.85 -8.55 6.54
C TRP A 183 10.17 -9.30 6.45
N THR A 184 11.09 -9.08 7.39
CA THR A 184 12.36 -9.82 7.45
C THR A 184 12.15 -11.32 7.67
N ALA A 185 11.23 -11.72 8.54
CA ALA A 185 10.92 -13.14 8.78
C ALA A 185 10.26 -13.84 7.59
N ARG A 186 9.43 -13.11 6.81
CA ARG A 186 8.74 -13.61 5.62
C ARG A 186 9.38 -13.20 4.30
N HIS A 187 10.59 -12.65 4.34
CA HIS A 187 11.32 -12.23 3.15
C HIS A 187 11.55 -13.44 2.23
N ALA A 188 10.86 -13.43 1.08
CA ALA A 188 10.93 -14.48 0.09
C ALA A 188 10.99 -13.85 -1.31
N PRO A 189 12.15 -13.86 -1.97
CA PRO A 189 12.28 -13.40 -3.34
C PRO A 189 11.40 -14.18 -4.30
N LEU A 190 11.00 -13.53 -5.40
CA LEU A 190 10.42 -14.23 -6.55
C LEU A 190 11.45 -15.22 -7.15
N PRO A 191 11.02 -16.26 -7.89
CA PRO A 191 11.92 -17.27 -8.41
C PRO A 191 13.10 -16.69 -9.21
N ASP A 192 14.32 -17.20 -8.99
CA ASP A 192 15.52 -16.74 -9.70
C ASP A 192 15.46 -16.92 -11.23
N VAL A 193 14.59 -17.83 -11.70
CA VAL A 193 14.35 -18.10 -13.12
C VAL A 193 13.43 -17.07 -13.78
N LEU A 194 12.78 -16.21 -13.00
CA LEU A 194 11.84 -15.20 -13.49
C LEU A 194 12.55 -14.19 -14.40
N ARG A 195 11.99 -13.99 -15.59
CA ARG A 195 12.44 -12.98 -16.54
C ARG A 195 11.39 -11.89 -16.69
N PHE A 196 11.86 -10.66 -16.88
CA PHE A 196 11.01 -9.53 -17.22
C PHE A 196 11.06 -9.28 -18.72
N THR A 197 9.90 -9.24 -19.37
CA THR A 197 9.76 -8.93 -20.81
C THR A 197 9.45 -7.46 -21.04
N ASP A 198 9.46 -7.04 -22.30
CA ASP A 198 9.01 -5.70 -22.68
C ASP A 198 7.54 -5.50 -22.27
N SER A 199 7.24 -4.30 -21.78
CA SER A 199 5.93 -3.98 -21.20
C SER A 199 5.40 -2.67 -21.77
N PRO A 200 4.07 -2.54 -21.96
CA PRO A 200 3.44 -1.28 -22.25
C PRO A 200 3.80 -0.19 -21.25
N ALA A 201 3.85 1.07 -21.70
CA ALA A 201 4.16 2.20 -20.83
C ALA A 201 3.07 2.47 -19.79
N ALA A 202 1.80 2.34 -20.19
CA ALA A 202 0.65 2.62 -19.34
C ALA A 202 0.35 1.45 -18.40
N ALA A 203 0.12 1.74 -17.11
CA ALA A 203 -0.06 0.74 -16.07
C ALA A 203 -1.22 -0.22 -16.34
N THR A 204 -2.35 0.29 -16.83
CA THR A 204 -3.53 -0.52 -17.19
C THR A 204 -3.22 -1.54 -18.29
N ALA A 205 -2.48 -1.12 -19.32
CA ALA A 205 -2.09 -2.01 -20.41
C ALA A 205 -1.05 -3.04 -19.94
N ALA A 206 -0.11 -2.63 -19.08
CA ALA A 206 0.87 -3.53 -18.49
C ALA A 206 0.23 -4.62 -17.63
N LEU A 207 -0.72 -4.26 -16.74
CA LEU A 207 -1.49 -5.22 -15.95
C LEU A 207 -2.35 -6.13 -16.84
N GLY A 208 -2.88 -5.60 -17.96
CA GLY A 208 -3.62 -6.39 -18.96
C GLY A 208 -2.75 -7.41 -19.71
N ALA A 209 -1.43 -7.19 -19.77
CA ALA A 209 -0.48 -8.09 -20.41
C ALA A 209 0.03 -9.21 -19.49
N VAL A 210 -0.30 -9.18 -18.19
CA VAL A 210 0.11 -10.22 -17.24
C VAL A 210 -0.67 -11.50 -17.52
N ALA A 211 0.04 -12.55 -17.92
CA ALA A 211 -0.53 -13.87 -18.13
C ALA A 211 -0.76 -14.61 -16.79
N PRO A 212 -1.83 -15.41 -16.67
CA PRO A 212 -2.02 -16.27 -15.51
C PRO A 212 -0.93 -17.35 -15.44
N VAL A 213 -0.59 -17.80 -14.22
CA VAL A 213 0.20 -19.02 -14.05
C VAL A 213 -0.58 -20.24 -14.56
N PRO A 214 0.11 -21.30 -15.06
CA PRO A 214 -0.56 -22.46 -15.66
C PRO A 214 -1.49 -23.22 -14.72
N ASP A 215 -1.10 -23.39 -13.45
CA ASP A 215 -1.91 -24.04 -12.43
C ASP A 215 -2.36 -23.04 -11.37
N GLN A 216 -3.64 -22.70 -11.41
CA GLN A 216 -4.33 -21.82 -10.47
C GLN A 216 -4.87 -22.58 -9.24
N SER A 217 -4.43 -23.82 -9.00
CA SER A 217 -4.74 -24.56 -7.78
C SER A 217 -3.74 -24.23 -6.65
N GLY A 218 -4.12 -24.56 -5.41
CA GLY A 218 -3.29 -24.28 -4.23
C GLY A 218 -3.23 -22.79 -3.86
N GLY A 219 -2.37 -22.48 -2.90
CA GLY A 219 -2.20 -21.12 -2.35
C GLY A 219 -1.10 -20.32 -3.05
N ILE A 220 -0.93 -19.07 -2.61
CA ILE A 220 -0.01 -18.13 -3.24
C ILE A 220 1.43 -18.66 -3.39
N VAL A 221 1.94 -19.41 -2.40
CA VAL A 221 3.33 -19.90 -2.41
C VAL A 221 3.57 -20.85 -3.57
N SER A 222 2.67 -21.82 -3.79
CA SER A 222 2.80 -22.77 -4.90
C SER A 222 2.56 -22.10 -6.25
N ARG A 223 1.72 -21.07 -6.32
CA ARG A 223 1.47 -20.32 -7.56
C ARG A 223 2.65 -19.40 -7.92
N LEU A 224 3.23 -18.68 -6.97
CA LEU A 224 4.41 -17.83 -7.20
C LEU A 224 5.62 -18.66 -7.68
N ALA A 225 5.79 -19.88 -7.19
CA ALA A 225 6.87 -20.78 -7.61
C ALA A 225 6.80 -21.16 -9.11
N GLN A 226 5.65 -20.98 -9.77
CA GLN A 226 5.48 -21.26 -11.20
C GLN A 226 5.94 -20.10 -12.11
N LEU A 227 6.22 -18.93 -11.55
CA LEU A 227 6.55 -17.73 -12.32
C LEU A 227 7.90 -17.90 -13.03
N THR A 228 7.85 -17.91 -14.36
CA THR A 228 9.04 -17.89 -15.23
C THR A 228 9.16 -16.58 -16.02
N GLU A 229 8.05 -15.87 -16.21
CA GLU A 229 8.00 -14.65 -16.99
C GLU A 229 6.92 -13.70 -16.46
N LEU A 230 7.24 -12.40 -16.39
CA LEU A 230 6.29 -11.32 -16.16
C LEU A 230 6.62 -10.15 -17.10
N PRO A 231 5.64 -9.33 -17.51
CA PRO A 231 5.96 -8.05 -18.13
C PRO A 231 6.81 -7.20 -17.17
N GLY A 232 7.85 -6.54 -17.69
CA GLY A 232 8.66 -5.58 -16.94
C GLY A 232 7.89 -4.31 -16.61
N TRP A 233 8.54 -3.36 -15.94
CA TRP A 233 8.04 -1.99 -15.86
C TRP A 233 8.76 -1.13 -16.90
N ALA A 234 8.00 -0.45 -17.76
CA ALA A 234 8.55 0.18 -18.96
C ALA A 234 9.57 1.29 -18.63
N GLY A 235 10.87 1.01 -18.81
CA GLY A 235 11.94 2.01 -18.65
C GLY A 235 12.14 2.52 -17.22
N ALA A 236 13.36 2.97 -16.92
CA ALA A 236 13.66 3.61 -15.65
C ALA A 236 13.02 5.02 -15.60
N PRO A 237 12.39 5.42 -14.48
CA PRO A 237 11.90 6.78 -14.33
C PRO A 237 13.08 7.78 -14.38
N ALA A 238 12.89 8.93 -15.03
CA ALA A 238 13.91 9.96 -15.17
C ALA A 238 14.13 10.77 -13.87
N SER A 239 13.19 10.70 -12.92
CA SER A 239 13.29 11.35 -11.62
C SER A 239 12.50 10.60 -10.53
N PRO A 240 12.75 10.90 -9.24
CA PRO A 240 11.91 10.42 -8.14
C PRO A 240 10.44 10.82 -8.32
N GLU A 241 10.12 12.06 -8.71
CA GLU A 241 8.74 12.51 -8.96
C GLU A 241 8.05 11.67 -10.03
N GLU A 242 8.77 11.31 -11.10
CA GLU A 242 8.24 10.41 -12.11
C GLU A 242 8.00 9.01 -11.53
N ALA A 243 8.87 8.53 -10.64
CA ALA A 243 8.67 7.25 -9.97
C ALA A 243 7.41 7.25 -9.09
N GLU A 244 7.17 8.32 -8.33
CA GLU A 244 5.96 8.50 -7.53
C GLU A 244 4.71 8.57 -8.43
N ALA A 245 4.73 9.37 -9.49
CA ALA A 245 3.60 9.52 -10.40
C ALA A 245 3.22 8.19 -11.07
N ARG A 246 4.22 7.42 -11.50
CA ARG A 246 4.03 6.09 -12.10
C ARG A 246 3.57 5.05 -11.08
N LEU A 247 4.00 5.16 -9.82
CA LEU A 247 3.50 4.30 -8.76
C LEU A 247 2.03 4.61 -8.45
N ARG A 248 1.65 5.89 -8.44
CA ARG A 248 0.25 6.30 -8.31
C ARG A 248 -0.59 5.78 -9.47
N GLU A 249 -0.09 5.86 -10.71
CA GLU A 249 -0.72 5.26 -11.89
C GLU A 249 -0.94 3.75 -11.73
N LEU A 250 0.06 3.02 -11.22
CA LEU A 250 -0.05 1.59 -10.92
C LEU A 250 -1.16 1.30 -9.88
N VAL A 251 -1.19 2.06 -8.79
CA VAL A 251 -2.23 1.90 -7.75
C VAL A 251 -3.62 2.15 -8.35
N THR A 252 -3.80 3.26 -9.06
CA THR A 252 -5.07 3.58 -9.74
C THR A 252 -5.51 2.46 -10.68
N ALA A 253 -4.60 1.98 -11.55
CA ALA A 253 -4.91 0.91 -12.49
C ALA A 253 -5.28 -0.41 -11.79
N ALA A 254 -4.60 -0.77 -10.70
CA ALA A 254 -4.90 -1.97 -9.93
C ALA A 254 -6.25 -1.87 -9.19
N VAL A 255 -6.56 -0.71 -8.60
CA VAL A 255 -7.86 -0.45 -7.97
C VAL A 255 -9.00 -0.54 -8.99
N HIS A 256 -8.88 0.14 -10.13
CA HIS A 256 -9.90 0.08 -11.18
C HIS A 256 -10.09 -1.34 -11.74
N ARG A 257 -8.99 -2.08 -11.91
CA ARG A 257 -9.03 -3.47 -12.38
C ARG A 257 -9.82 -4.38 -11.45
N TYR A 258 -9.75 -4.16 -10.12
CA TYR A 258 -10.47 -4.97 -9.14
C TYR A 258 -11.97 -5.05 -9.42
N ALA A 259 -12.62 -3.97 -9.86
CA ALA A 259 -14.06 -3.93 -10.10
C ALA A 259 -14.57 -5.05 -11.04
N THR A 260 -13.76 -5.46 -12.01
CA THR A 260 -14.12 -6.50 -13.01
C THR A 260 -13.44 -7.85 -12.78
N HIS A 261 -12.38 -7.89 -11.95
CA HIS A 261 -11.56 -9.09 -11.75
C HIS A 261 -11.73 -9.70 -10.36
N GLY A 262 -12.06 -8.90 -9.35
CA GLY A 262 -12.12 -9.31 -7.94
C GLY A 262 -13.03 -10.52 -7.69
N HIS A 263 -14.07 -10.71 -8.50
CA HIS A 263 -15.07 -11.76 -8.32
C HIS A 263 -14.54 -13.20 -8.22
N ALA A 264 -13.35 -13.51 -8.73
CA ALA A 264 -12.79 -14.86 -8.64
C ALA A 264 -12.07 -15.13 -7.31
N GLU A 265 -11.30 -14.16 -6.83
CA GLU A 265 -10.49 -14.25 -5.61
C GLU A 265 -10.50 -12.89 -4.90
N PRO A 266 -11.64 -12.50 -4.30
CA PRO A 266 -11.87 -11.11 -3.89
C PRO A 266 -10.99 -10.68 -2.72
N VAL A 267 -10.58 -11.63 -1.88
CA VAL A 267 -9.62 -11.42 -0.79
C VAL A 267 -8.21 -11.21 -1.33
N MET A 268 -7.73 -12.11 -2.21
CA MET A 268 -6.32 -12.07 -2.63
C MET A 268 -6.04 -10.99 -3.67
N LEU A 269 -7.00 -10.64 -4.54
CA LEU A 269 -6.77 -9.63 -5.57
C LEU A 269 -6.64 -8.21 -5.04
N VAL A 270 -7.09 -7.89 -3.81
CA VAL A 270 -6.86 -6.55 -3.22
C VAL A 270 -5.36 -6.26 -3.09
N HIS A 271 -4.53 -7.30 -2.91
CA HIS A 271 -3.08 -7.19 -2.74
C HIS A 271 -2.37 -6.60 -3.95
N ALA A 272 -2.95 -6.72 -5.15
CA ALA A 272 -2.41 -6.11 -6.35
C ALA A 272 -2.46 -4.56 -6.28
N ALA A 273 -3.34 -3.99 -5.44
CA ALA A 273 -3.49 -2.56 -5.23
C ALA A 273 -2.97 -2.08 -3.86
N THR A 274 -3.21 -2.84 -2.79
CA THR A 274 -2.81 -2.42 -1.43
C THR A 274 -1.29 -2.45 -1.23
N ALA A 275 -0.59 -3.42 -1.82
CA ALA A 275 0.87 -3.49 -1.75
C ALA A 275 1.58 -2.30 -2.43
N PRO A 276 1.30 -1.96 -3.70
CA PRO A 276 1.91 -0.76 -4.31
C PRO A 276 1.45 0.53 -3.62
N ASN A 277 0.25 0.60 -3.06
CA ASN A 277 -0.18 1.78 -2.30
C ASN A 277 0.57 1.93 -0.97
N ALA A 278 0.87 0.83 -0.30
CA ALA A 278 1.73 0.84 0.88
C ALA A 278 3.15 1.34 0.58
N VAL A 279 3.70 0.97 -0.59
CA VAL A 279 4.96 1.53 -1.09
C VAL A 279 4.82 3.03 -1.36
N LEU A 280 3.73 3.46 -1.99
CA LEU A 280 3.46 4.88 -2.30
C LEU A 280 3.41 5.73 -1.02
N ARG A 281 2.66 5.26 -0.01
CA ARG A 281 2.56 5.88 1.32
C ARG A 281 3.91 5.98 2.05
N THR A 282 4.85 5.11 1.70
CA THR A 282 6.18 5.06 2.34
C THR A 282 7.20 5.99 1.68
N LEU A 283 7.04 6.36 0.40
CA LEU A 283 8.02 7.19 -0.34
C LEU A 283 8.44 8.47 0.40
N PRO A 284 7.54 9.26 1.04
CA PRO A 284 7.93 10.49 1.74
C PRO A 284 8.87 10.26 2.94
N ALA A 285 8.95 9.05 3.48
CA ALA A 285 9.86 8.68 4.57
C ALA A 285 11.23 8.19 4.08
N LEU A 286 11.40 7.97 2.77
CA LEU A 286 12.59 7.35 2.18
C LEU A 286 13.50 8.40 1.51
N PRO A 287 14.83 8.16 1.50
CA PRO A 287 15.74 8.83 0.58
C PRO A 287 15.25 8.71 -0.87
N ARG A 288 15.37 9.80 -1.63
CA ARG A 288 14.77 9.95 -2.96
C ARG A 288 15.34 8.97 -3.99
N GLU A 289 16.58 8.53 -3.81
CA GLU A 289 17.24 7.50 -4.60
C GLU A 289 16.57 6.12 -4.48
N LEU A 290 15.78 5.87 -3.43
CA LEU A 290 15.05 4.63 -3.23
C LEU A 290 13.69 4.60 -3.94
N TRP A 291 13.22 5.71 -4.52
CA TRP A 291 11.88 5.76 -5.12
C TRP A 291 11.77 4.94 -6.40
N ALA A 292 12.79 5.01 -7.27
CA ALA A 292 12.86 4.21 -8.49
C ALA A 292 12.90 2.69 -8.23
N PRO A 293 13.77 2.14 -7.34
CA PRO A 293 13.72 0.71 -7.02
C PRO A 293 12.43 0.31 -6.30
N SER A 294 11.82 1.21 -5.52
CA SER A 294 10.51 0.96 -4.90
C SER A 294 9.40 0.75 -5.92
N LEU A 295 9.37 1.57 -6.98
CA LEU A 295 8.45 1.40 -8.11
C LEU A 295 8.62 0.03 -8.78
N GLY A 296 9.87 -0.38 -9.05
CA GLY A 296 10.15 -1.68 -9.67
C GLY A 296 9.67 -2.86 -8.82
N ALA A 297 9.89 -2.80 -7.50
CA ALA A 297 9.42 -3.83 -6.57
C ALA A 297 7.89 -3.84 -6.42
N ALA A 298 7.26 -2.66 -6.34
CA ALA A 298 5.80 -2.52 -6.31
C ALA A 298 5.14 -3.10 -7.56
N TRP A 299 5.71 -2.83 -8.74
CA TRP A 299 5.29 -3.47 -9.99
C TRP A 299 5.40 -5.00 -9.93
N ALA A 300 6.56 -5.52 -9.51
CA ALA A 300 6.77 -6.97 -9.42
C ALA A 300 5.74 -7.65 -8.49
N ALA A 301 5.41 -7.01 -7.37
CA ALA A 301 4.36 -7.48 -6.46
C ALA A 301 2.98 -7.49 -7.14
N SER A 302 2.56 -6.37 -7.75
CA SER A 302 1.26 -6.26 -8.42
C SER A 302 1.12 -7.24 -9.59
N ALA A 303 2.17 -7.40 -10.40
CA ALA A 303 2.20 -8.31 -11.54
C ALA A 303 2.16 -9.77 -11.06
N ALA A 304 2.94 -10.13 -10.03
CA ALA A 304 2.93 -11.47 -9.47
C ALA A 304 1.57 -11.86 -8.87
N VAL A 305 0.95 -10.99 -8.06
CA VAL A 305 -0.40 -11.21 -7.51
C VAL A 305 -1.43 -11.33 -8.63
N THR A 306 -1.33 -10.50 -9.67
CA THR A 306 -2.20 -10.59 -10.85
C THR A 306 -2.03 -11.94 -11.55
N ALA A 307 -0.82 -12.38 -11.84
CA ALA A 307 -0.56 -13.66 -12.52
C ALA A 307 -1.13 -14.86 -11.75
N VAL A 308 -1.07 -14.83 -10.42
CA VAL A 308 -1.50 -15.96 -9.58
C VAL A 308 -2.98 -15.95 -9.19
N TYR A 309 -3.74 -14.89 -9.49
CA TYR A 309 -5.16 -14.77 -9.13
C TYR A 309 -6.06 -14.16 -10.21
N VAL A 310 -5.53 -13.79 -11.38
CA VAL A 310 -6.36 -13.25 -12.46
C VAL A 310 -7.40 -14.28 -12.93
N PRO A 311 -8.69 -13.89 -13.05
CA PRO A 311 -9.72 -14.78 -13.54
C PRO A 311 -9.55 -15.11 -15.02
N ALA A 312 -10.09 -16.26 -15.44
CA ALA A 312 -10.15 -16.66 -16.85
C ALA A 312 -11.10 -15.81 -17.71
N GLY A 313 -12.00 -15.03 -17.08
CA GLY A 313 -12.94 -14.14 -17.74
C GLY A 313 -13.25 -12.91 -16.89
N LEU A 314 -13.79 -11.88 -17.52
CA LEU A 314 -14.25 -10.67 -16.83
C LEU A 314 -15.70 -10.85 -16.40
N ALA A 315 -16.04 -10.39 -15.20
CA ALA A 315 -17.41 -10.18 -14.80
C ALA A 315 -17.70 -8.67 -14.90
N PRO A 316 -18.49 -8.22 -15.90
CA PRO A 316 -18.98 -6.85 -15.90
C PRO A 316 -19.71 -6.56 -14.59
N TRP A 317 -19.50 -5.38 -14.05
CA TRP A 317 -20.23 -4.90 -12.90
C TRP A 317 -20.78 -3.52 -13.20
N GLU A 318 -22.10 -3.39 -13.10
CA GLU A 318 -22.86 -2.18 -13.42
C GLU A 318 -23.13 -1.31 -12.18
N GLY A 319 -22.68 -1.75 -11.00
CA GLY A 319 -22.82 -0.96 -9.78
C GLY A 319 -22.02 0.34 -9.85
N THR A 320 -22.49 1.35 -9.15
CA THR A 320 -21.87 2.68 -9.13
C THR A 320 -21.85 3.23 -7.72
N ALA A 321 -20.79 3.98 -7.42
CA ALA A 321 -20.70 4.79 -6.21
C ALA A 321 -21.35 6.19 -6.37
N ALA A 322 -22.01 6.50 -7.50
CA ALA A 322 -22.49 7.84 -7.83
C ALA A 322 -23.38 8.51 -6.77
N ASP A 323 -24.12 7.71 -5.99
CA ASP A 323 -25.04 8.20 -4.96
C ASP A 323 -24.46 8.12 -3.53
N ARG A 324 -23.17 7.79 -3.37
CA ARG A 324 -22.52 7.65 -2.06
C ARG A 324 -21.31 8.57 -1.92
N THR A 325 -21.16 9.18 -0.75
CA THR A 325 -19.93 9.93 -0.43
C THR A 325 -18.79 8.96 -0.08
N PRO A 326 -17.52 9.40 -0.19
CA PRO A 326 -16.37 8.63 0.31
C PRO A 326 -16.55 8.14 1.76
N GLU A 327 -17.11 8.98 2.62
CA GLU A 327 -17.37 8.67 4.02
C GLU A 327 -18.41 7.55 4.16
N GLU A 328 -19.53 7.62 3.43
CA GLU A 328 -20.56 6.57 3.43
C GLU A 328 -20.02 5.23 2.92
N ILE A 329 -19.09 5.25 1.95
CA ILE A 329 -18.43 4.04 1.45
C ILE A 329 -17.52 3.44 2.52
N PHE A 330 -16.75 4.27 3.22
CA PHE A 330 -15.91 3.78 4.32
C PHE A 330 -16.74 3.28 5.50
N GLU A 331 -17.81 3.98 5.88
CA GLU A 331 -18.75 3.53 6.91
C GLU A 331 -19.34 2.17 6.58
N ALA A 332 -19.70 1.92 5.31
CA ALA A 332 -20.15 0.61 4.86
C ALA A 332 -19.06 -0.47 5.01
N ALA A 333 -17.80 -0.15 4.64
CA ALA A 333 -16.67 -1.06 4.83
C ALA A 333 -16.38 -1.33 6.32
N ALA A 334 -16.45 -0.31 7.17
CA ALA A 334 -16.29 -0.43 8.63
C ALA A 334 -17.41 -1.25 9.27
N ALA A 335 -18.65 -1.12 8.79
CA ALA A 335 -19.80 -1.91 9.22
C ALA A 335 -19.73 -3.37 8.74
N HIS A 336 -19.19 -3.61 7.54
CA HIS A 336 -18.89 -4.95 7.01
C HIS A 336 -17.77 -5.63 7.82
N GLY A 337 -16.75 -4.84 8.18
CA GLY A 337 -15.63 -5.13 9.06
C GLY A 337 -14.73 -6.31 8.67
N ASP A 338 -14.89 -6.86 7.48
CA ASP A 338 -13.82 -7.65 6.86
C ASP A 338 -12.57 -6.77 6.67
N ASP A 339 -11.42 -7.27 7.12
CA ASP A 339 -10.18 -6.47 7.10
C ASP A 339 -9.70 -6.19 5.67
N HIS A 340 -9.90 -7.11 4.72
CA HIS A 340 -9.52 -6.92 3.32
C HIS A 340 -10.35 -5.83 2.67
N THR A 341 -11.66 -5.84 2.90
CA THR A 341 -12.58 -4.79 2.49
C THR A 341 -12.20 -3.44 3.09
N VAL A 342 -11.91 -3.36 4.39
CA VAL A 342 -11.48 -2.10 5.04
C VAL A 342 -10.20 -1.55 4.41
N LYS A 343 -9.14 -2.37 4.28
CA LYS A 343 -7.85 -1.95 3.69
C LYS A 343 -7.97 -1.56 2.21
N PHE A 344 -8.78 -2.30 1.45
CA PHE A 344 -8.98 -2.01 0.04
C PHE A 344 -9.78 -0.73 -0.17
N THR A 345 -10.84 -0.52 0.61
CA THR A 345 -11.60 0.74 0.60
C THR A 345 -10.71 1.91 0.97
N ASP A 346 -9.89 1.80 2.03
CA ASP A 346 -8.88 2.80 2.40
C ASP A 346 -7.92 3.13 1.23
N THR A 347 -7.46 2.12 0.50
CA THR A 347 -6.61 2.32 -0.70
C THR A 347 -7.36 2.98 -1.86
N ALA A 348 -8.63 2.62 -2.09
CA ALA A 348 -9.43 3.22 -3.15
C ALA A 348 -9.76 4.69 -2.85
N LEU A 349 -9.95 5.05 -1.59
CA LEU A 349 -10.21 6.44 -1.17
C LEU A 349 -8.99 7.35 -1.36
N ASP A 350 -7.75 6.84 -1.24
CA ASP A 350 -6.55 7.61 -1.60
C ASP A 350 -6.54 8.03 -3.08
N ILE A 351 -7.22 7.28 -3.95
CA ILE A 351 -7.37 7.62 -5.39
C ILE A 351 -8.59 8.53 -5.60
N GLY A 352 -9.71 8.22 -4.96
CA GLY A 352 -10.89 9.11 -4.83
C GLY A 352 -11.71 9.35 -6.11
N ASP A 353 -11.27 8.87 -7.28
CA ASP A 353 -12.03 9.00 -8.52
C ASP A 353 -13.23 8.04 -8.57
N ALA A 354 -14.15 8.28 -9.51
CA ALA A 354 -15.38 7.49 -9.63
C ALA A 354 -15.13 5.98 -9.84
N GLY A 355 -14.05 5.61 -10.54
CA GLY A 355 -13.69 4.21 -10.77
C GLY A 355 -13.20 3.52 -9.50
N ALA A 356 -12.43 4.25 -8.67
CA ALA A 356 -11.93 3.76 -7.40
C ALA A 356 -13.06 3.59 -6.37
N LEU A 357 -13.95 4.59 -6.24
CA LEU A 357 -15.11 4.51 -5.36
C LEU A 357 -16.04 3.34 -5.74
N THR A 358 -16.21 3.13 -7.04
CA THR A 358 -16.94 2.00 -7.62
C THR A 358 -16.26 0.69 -7.19
N ALA A 359 -14.96 0.52 -7.37
CA ALA A 359 -14.23 -0.67 -6.92
C ALA A 359 -14.35 -0.93 -5.40
N ALA A 360 -14.37 0.11 -4.56
CA ALA A 360 -14.56 -0.02 -3.12
C ALA A 360 -15.96 -0.53 -2.75
N VAL A 361 -17.01 -0.04 -3.41
CA VAL A 361 -18.36 -0.61 -3.23
C VAL A 361 -18.38 -2.08 -3.66
N ARG A 362 -17.67 -2.44 -4.73
CA ARG A 362 -17.58 -3.82 -5.20
C ARG A 362 -16.90 -4.76 -4.20
N SER A 363 -15.86 -4.32 -3.47
CA SER A 363 -15.22 -5.18 -2.46
C SER A 363 -16.16 -5.52 -1.32
N VAL A 364 -17.01 -4.58 -0.90
CA VAL A 364 -18.08 -4.81 0.11
C VAL A 364 -19.11 -5.83 -0.37
N GLU A 365 -19.40 -5.91 -1.68
CA GLU A 365 -20.33 -6.91 -2.24
C GLU A 365 -19.73 -8.31 -2.37
N LEU A 366 -18.42 -8.40 -2.63
CA LEU A 366 -17.76 -9.66 -3.00
C LEU A 366 -17.22 -10.44 -1.80
N ASN A 367 -16.74 -9.75 -0.76
CA ASN A 367 -16.18 -10.39 0.42
C ASN A 367 -17.29 -10.83 1.39
N GLU A 368 -17.00 -11.85 2.20
CA GLU A 368 -17.91 -12.26 3.27
C GLU A 368 -17.80 -11.28 4.45
N PRO A 369 -18.93 -10.83 5.03
CA PRO A 369 -18.90 -9.99 6.22
C PRO A 369 -18.24 -10.68 7.41
N PHE A 370 -17.46 -9.93 8.17
CA PHE A 370 -16.82 -10.40 9.41
C PHE A 370 -17.60 -10.00 10.67
N LEU A 371 -18.54 -9.05 10.56
CA LEU A 371 -19.23 -8.41 11.69
C LEU A 371 -20.70 -8.75 11.85
#